data_AF-A0A950SP33-F1
#
_entry.id   AF-A0A950SP33-F1
#
_cell.length_a   1.000
_cell.length_b   1.000
_cell.length_c   1.000
_cell.angle_alpha   90.00
_cell.angle_beta   90.00
_cell.angle_gamma   90.00
#
_symmetry.space_group_name_H-M   'P 1'
#
loop_
_entity.id
_entity.type
_entity.pdbx_description
1 polymer ?
#
loop_
_entity_poly.entity_id
_entity_poly.type
_entity_poly.pdbx_seq_one_letter_code
_entity_poly.pdbx_strand_id
1 'polypeptide(L)'
;MLAFISNMVGVKADKAVQAGVEALVRWDPQSASEAELRTMEQHLDDLGRQVATARQSYDREQREADAIQALSQQRMAAAEQLQRQIAAEPDATRKASLEHSLETLVTMLEQMTPEIEREKKDAVDAKDFLEMLEKTYAEAGGKLRQGRSELERARRDMARAGQQRQVAEQQAEAARRAAGLTSATSSMTVALKAMHDAAARDLASADAAAAKAKLLRPTQPEHDDPNIAAALAAASGKPTGPQSLSDRLAALKAQSGH
;
A
#
# COMPACT_ATOMS: atom_id res chain seq x y z
N MET A 1 39.63 -0.11 -2.94
CA MET A 1 39.16 -1.03 -1.88
C MET A 1 38.21 -0.30 -0.91
N LEU A 2 37.07 0.20 -1.40
CA LEU A 2 36.02 0.85 -0.58
C LEU A 2 34.63 0.51 -1.14
N ALA A 3 34.38 -0.78 -1.40
CA ALA A 3 33.10 -1.24 -1.95
C ALA A 3 32.66 -2.61 -1.41
N PHE A 4 33.05 -2.97 -0.18
CA PHE A 4 32.74 -4.30 0.38
C PHE A 4 32.11 -4.32 1.78
N ILE A 5 31.81 -3.15 2.39
CA ILE A 5 31.16 -3.09 3.72
C ILE A 5 29.69 -2.62 3.65
N SER A 6 29.16 -2.21 2.48
CA SER A 6 27.83 -1.58 2.41
C SER A 6 26.63 -2.52 2.23
N ASN A 7 26.80 -3.83 1.99
CA ASN A 7 25.67 -4.72 1.63
C ASN A 7 25.31 -5.80 2.65
N MET A 8 25.72 -5.68 3.92
CA MET A 8 25.37 -6.66 4.96
C MET A 8 24.65 -6.08 6.19
N VAL A 9 23.95 -4.95 6.04
CA VAL A 9 23.07 -4.38 7.09
C VAL A 9 21.59 -4.45 6.70
N GLY A 10 21.25 -4.65 5.42
CA GLY A 10 19.90 -4.39 4.92
C GLY A 10 18.86 -5.51 4.99
N VAL A 11 19.19 -6.75 5.40
CA VAL A 11 18.22 -7.89 5.26
C VAL A 11 17.90 -8.62 6.56
N LYS A 12 18.64 -8.38 7.64
CA LYS A 12 18.35 -8.95 8.98
C LYS A 12 17.66 -7.96 9.92
N ALA A 13 17.69 -6.66 9.61
CA ALA A 13 16.94 -5.66 10.37
C ALA A 13 15.43 -5.72 10.08
N ASP A 14 15.05 -5.93 8.81
CA ASP A 14 13.63 -5.90 8.40
C ASP A 14 12.76 -6.98 9.06
N LYS A 15 13.29 -8.20 9.22
CA LYS A 15 12.55 -9.29 9.86
C LYS A 15 12.41 -9.11 11.38
N ALA A 16 13.35 -8.45 12.04
CA ALA A 16 13.28 -8.15 13.47
C ALA A 16 12.32 -6.97 13.74
N VAL A 17 12.28 -5.99 12.84
CA VAL A 17 11.33 -4.87 12.91
C VAL A 17 9.90 -5.35 12.63
N GLN A 18 9.67 -6.19 11.61
CA GLN A 18 8.34 -6.77 11.36
C GLN A 18 7.84 -7.64 12.52
N ALA A 19 8.69 -8.49 13.11
CA ALA A 19 8.32 -9.28 14.28
C ALA A 19 8.03 -8.40 15.52
N GLY A 20 8.76 -7.29 15.69
CA GLY A 20 8.52 -6.30 16.74
C GLY A 20 7.21 -5.54 16.56
N VAL A 21 6.86 -5.17 15.32
CA VAL A 21 5.60 -4.49 14.97
C VAL A 21 4.42 -5.45 15.11
N GLU A 22 4.53 -6.70 14.65
CA GLU A 22 3.49 -7.72 14.85
C GLU A 22 3.28 -8.06 16.34
N ALA A 23 4.34 -8.05 17.14
CA ALA A 23 4.25 -8.25 18.59
C ALA A 23 3.61 -7.05 19.31
N LEU A 24 3.90 -5.81 18.89
CA LEU A 24 3.27 -4.59 19.40
C LEU A 24 1.79 -4.48 19.02
N VAL A 25 1.44 -4.77 17.76
CA VAL A 25 0.04 -4.82 17.28
C VAL A 25 -0.75 -5.95 17.96
N ARG A 26 -0.10 -7.06 18.33
CA ARG A 26 -0.73 -8.10 19.17
C ARG A 26 -0.97 -7.66 20.62
N TRP A 27 -0.16 -6.73 21.14
CA TRP A 27 -0.22 -6.28 22.52
C TRP A 27 -1.18 -5.08 22.70
N ASP A 28 -1.27 -4.20 21.70
CA ASP A 28 -2.26 -3.11 21.62
C ASP A 28 -2.64 -2.76 20.16
N PRO A 29 -3.56 -3.51 19.53
CA PRO A 29 -4.00 -3.24 18.16
C PRO A 29 -4.80 -1.93 18.03
N GLN A 30 -5.35 -1.40 19.13
CA GLN A 30 -6.15 -0.18 19.09
C GLN A 30 -5.28 1.04 18.91
N SER A 31 -4.20 1.16 19.69
CA SER A 31 -3.26 2.28 19.57
C SER A 31 -2.55 2.33 18.22
N ALA A 32 -2.23 1.16 17.63
CA ALA A 32 -1.61 1.08 16.31
C ALA A 32 -2.56 1.60 15.20
N SER A 33 -3.82 1.17 15.21
CA SER A 33 -4.81 1.64 14.24
C SER A 33 -5.21 3.10 14.45
N GLU A 34 -5.25 3.60 15.69
CA GLU A 34 -5.49 5.02 15.97
C GLU A 34 -4.35 5.91 15.48
N ALA A 35 -3.10 5.46 15.61
CA ALA A 35 -1.94 6.17 15.09
C ALA A 35 -2.00 6.26 13.56
N GLU A 36 -2.35 5.16 12.89
CA GLU A 36 -2.53 5.14 11.43
C GLU A 36 -3.65 6.08 10.96
N LEU A 37 -4.81 6.08 11.66
CA LEU A 37 -5.89 7.03 11.35
C LEU A 37 -5.46 8.49 11.54
N ARG A 38 -4.68 8.78 12.59
CA ARG A 38 -4.14 10.12 12.79
C ARG A 38 -3.15 10.53 11.69
N THR A 39 -2.34 9.61 11.21
CA THR A 39 -1.47 9.86 10.04
C THR A 39 -2.30 10.10 8.78
N MET A 40 -3.36 9.33 8.54
CA MET A 40 -4.29 9.57 7.43
C MET A 40 -4.98 10.94 7.53
N GLU A 41 -5.36 11.37 8.75
CA GLU A 41 -5.91 12.71 9.00
C GLU A 41 -4.92 13.82 8.66
N GLN A 42 -3.67 13.70 9.10
CA GLN A 42 -2.61 14.67 8.77
C GLN A 42 -2.38 14.76 7.25
N HIS A 43 -2.32 13.62 6.55
CA HIS A 43 -2.23 13.60 5.10
C HIS A 43 -3.44 14.24 4.42
N LEU A 44 -4.64 14.04 4.97
CA LEU A 44 -5.85 14.66 4.45
C LEU A 44 -5.82 16.18 4.64
N ASP A 45 -5.36 16.66 5.80
CA ASP A 45 -5.21 18.10 6.07
C ASP A 45 -4.16 18.74 5.12
N ASP A 46 -3.06 18.05 4.87
CA ASP A 46 -2.03 18.48 3.91
C ASP A 46 -2.58 18.57 2.48
N LEU A 47 -3.31 17.54 2.04
CA LEU A 47 -4.00 17.55 0.75
C LEU A 47 -5.03 18.68 0.68
N GLY A 48 -5.77 18.94 1.76
CA GLY A 48 -6.73 20.04 1.84
C GLY A 48 -6.07 21.40 1.64
N ARG A 49 -4.88 21.62 2.24
CA ARG A 49 -4.08 22.83 2.01
C ARG A 49 -3.60 22.93 0.57
N GLN A 50 -3.17 21.83 -0.04
CA GLN A 50 -2.75 21.81 -1.44
C GLN A 50 -3.91 22.14 -2.40
N VAL A 51 -5.10 21.57 -2.17
CA VAL A 51 -6.32 21.89 -2.93
C VAL A 51 -6.65 23.38 -2.81
N ALA A 52 -6.59 23.96 -1.61
CA ALA A 52 -6.86 25.38 -1.42
C ALA A 52 -5.88 26.28 -2.18
N THR A 53 -4.58 25.96 -2.13
CA THR A 53 -3.54 26.68 -2.89
C THR A 53 -3.74 26.52 -4.40
N ALA A 54 -4.00 25.31 -4.88
CA ALA A 54 -4.25 25.04 -6.30
C ALA A 54 -5.49 25.79 -6.80
N ARG A 55 -6.54 25.89 -5.97
CA ARG A 55 -7.75 26.65 -6.29
C ARG A 55 -7.47 28.14 -6.44
N GLN A 56 -6.69 28.70 -5.52
CA GLN A 56 -6.26 30.09 -5.63
C GLN A 56 -5.41 30.33 -6.89
N SER A 57 -4.54 29.38 -7.25
CA SER A 57 -3.75 29.46 -8.48
C SER A 57 -4.67 29.42 -9.70
N TYR A 58 -5.59 28.45 -9.78
CA TYR A 58 -6.55 28.36 -10.88
C TYR A 58 -7.41 29.62 -11.01
N ASP A 59 -7.95 30.14 -9.91
CA ASP A 59 -8.73 31.38 -9.92
C ASP A 59 -7.93 32.58 -10.43
N ARG A 60 -6.61 32.58 -10.22
CA ARG A 60 -5.70 33.61 -10.73
C ARG A 60 -5.47 33.44 -12.23
N GLU A 61 -5.02 32.27 -12.67
CA GLU A 61 -4.76 31.99 -14.10
C GLU A 61 -6.03 32.20 -14.94
N GLN A 62 -7.19 31.77 -14.43
CA GLN A 62 -8.47 31.99 -15.11
C GLN A 62 -8.78 33.49 -15.30
N ARG A 63 -8.51 34.32 -14.29
CA ARG A 63 -8.73 35.77 -14.40
C ARG A 63 -7.75 36.42 -15.37
N GLU A 64 -6.50 35.99 -15.38
CA GLU A 64 -5.48 36.48 -16.31
C GLU A 64 -5.86 36.09 -17.76
N ALA A 65 -6.31 34.85 -17.98
CA ALA A 65 -6.83 34.36 -19.27
C ALA A 65 -8.07 35.13 -19.75
N ASP A 66 -9.04 35.35 -18.85
CA ASP A 66 -10.25 36.10 -19.18
C ASP A 66 -9.93 37.56 -19.50
N ALA A 67 -9.00 38.17 -18.76
CA ALA A 67 -8.60 39.56 -18.97
C ALA A 67 -7.88 39.76 -20.31
N ILE A 68 -6.94 38.88 -20.67
CA ILE A 68 -6.23 38.99 -21.96
C ILE A 68 -7.16 38.72 -23.14
N GLN A 69 -8.09 37.78 -22.98
CA GLN A 69 -9.11 37.51 -23.99
C GLN A 69 -10.05 38.72 -24.17
N ALA A 70 -10.51 39.34 -23.09
CA ALA A 70 -11.35 40.55 -23.14
C ALA A 70 -10.61 41.72 -23.81
N LEU A 71 -9.32 41.92 -23.49
CA LEU A 71 -8.49 42.96 -24.10
C LEU A 71 -8.31 42.73 -25.60
N SER A 72 -8.10 41.47 -26.02
CA SER A 72 -8.03 41.09 -27.43
C SER A 72 -9.33 41.40 -28.17
N GLN A 73 -10.47 41.02 -27.61
CA GLN A 73 -11.79 41.31 -28.19
C GLN A 73 -12.04 42.81 -28.31
N GLN A 74 -11.65 43.60 -27.30
CA GLN A 74 -11.74 45.06 -27.35
C GLN A 74 -10.89 45.65 -28.49
N ARG A 75 -9.66 45.17 -28.66
CA ARG A 75 -8.75 45.61 -29.73
C ARG A 75 -9.27 45.21 -31.11
N MET A 76 -9.83 44.01 -31.26
CA MET A 76 -10.50 43.57 -32.49
C MET A 76 -11.68 44.47 -32.85
N ALA A 77 -12.56 44.76 -31.88
CA ALA A 77 -13.70 45.65 -32.12
C ALA A 77 -13.25 47.07 -32.52
N ALA A 78 -12.18 47.59 -31.90
CA ALA A 78 -11.60 48.87 -32.28
C ALA A 78 -11.01 48.85 -33.71
N ALA A 79 -10.34 47.77 -34.09
CA ALA A 79 -9.80 47.58 -35.44
C ALA A 79 -10.92 47.54 -36.49
N GLU A 80 -12.02 46.82 -36.22
CA GLU A 80 -13.20 46.79 -37.10
C GLU A 80 -13.84 48.18 -37.25
N GLN A 81 -13.92 48.95 -36.15
CA GLN A 81 -14.46 50.30 -36.20
C GLN A 81 -13.57 51.24 -37.03
N LEU A 82 -12.24 51.16 -36.86
CA LEU A 82 -11.30 51.94 -37.67
C LEU A 82 -11.40 51.57 -39.15
N GLN A 83 -11.52 50.28 -39.48
CA GLN A 83 -11.70 49.83 -40.85
C GLN A 83 -12.97 50.44 -41.50
N ARG A 84 -14.08 50.52 -40.76
CA ARG A 84 -15.31 51.18 -41.22
C ARG A 84 -15.11 52.68 -41.43
N GLN A 85 -14.35 53.35 -40.55
CA GLN A 85 -14.04 54.78 -40.67
C GLN A 85 -13.16 55.06 -41.90
N ILE A 86 -12.13 54.25 -42.14
CA ILE A 86 -11.24 54.34 -43.32
C ILE A 86 -12.06 54.22 -44.61
N ALA A 87 -13.04 53.31 -44.66
CA ALA A 87 -13.89 53.12 -45.83
C ALA A 87 -14.82 54.32 -46.10
N ALA A 88 -15.17 55.09 -45.08
CA ALA A 88 -16.06 56.24 -45.16
C ALA A 88 -15.32 57.59 -45.25
N GLU A 89 -14.00 57.62 -45.07
CA GLU A 89 -13.20 58.86 -45.02
C GLU A 89 -12.74 59.31 -46.43
N PRO A 90 -13.18 60.48 -46.91
CA PRO A 90 -12.78 61.00 -48.22
C PRO A 90 -11.42 61.75 -48.22
N ASP A 91 -10.95 62.23 -47.07
CA ASP A 91 -9.68 62.96 -46.97
C ASP A 91 -8.48 61.98 -46.93
N ALA A 92 -7.60 62.09 -47.92
CA ALA A 92 -6.42 61.24 -48.06
C ALA A 92 -5.45 61.34 -46.87
N THR A 93 -5.27 62.53 -46.27
CA THR A 93 -4.34 62.71 -45.15
C THR A 93 -4.90 62.07 -43.88
N ARG A 94 -6.20 62.21 -43.64
CA ARG A 94 -6.87 61.58 -42.50
C ARG A 94 -7.02 60.08 -42.66
N LYS A 95 -7.23 59.62 -43.90
CA LYS A 95 -7.25 58.18 -44.21
C LYS A 95 -5.92 57.51 -43.89
N ALA A 96 -4.80 58.12 -44.29
CA ALA A 96 -3.46 57.58 -44.00
C ALA A 96 -3.17 57.49 -42.48
N SER A 97 -3.65 58.44 -41.67
CA SER A 97 -3.47 58.38 -40.21
C SER A 97 -4.33 57.29 -39.54
N LEU A 98 -5.54 57.05 -40.05
CA LEU A 98 -6.40 55.94 -39.61
C LEU A 98 -5.81 54.59 -40.01
N GLU A 99 -5.26 54.47 -41.22
CA GLU A 99 -4.58 53.25 -41.69
C GLU A 99 -3.37 52.92 -40.81
N HIS A 100 -2.56 53.91 -40.43
CA HIS A 100 -1.45 53.70 -39.50
C HIS A 100 -1.90 53.27 -38.09
N SER A 101 -3.02 53.82 -37.62
CA SER A 101 -3.63 53.41 -36.34
C SER A 101 -4.14 51.97 -36.39
N LEU A 102 -4.74 51.56 -37.52
CA LEU A 102 -5.18 50.19 -37.75
C LEU A 102 -4.00 49.22 -37.80
N GLU A 103 -2.93 49.55 -38.53
CA GLU A 103 -1.69 48.76 -38.59
C GLU A 103 -1.10 48.54 -37.19
N THR A 104 -1.10 49.59 -36.37
CA THR A 104 -0.65 49.50 -34.97
C THR A 104 -1.50 48.52 -34.16
N LEU A 105 -2.84 48.58 -34.27
CA LEU A 105 -3.72 47.65 -33.57
C LEU A 105 -3.56 46.20 -34.04
N VAL A 106 -3.42 45.99 -35.35
CA VAL A 106 -3.21 44.65 -35.93
C VAL A 106 -1.89 44.07 -35.43
N THR A 107 -0.81 44.86 -35.42
CA THR A 107 0.49 44.43 -34.87
C THR A 107 0.36 44.04 -33.38
N MET A 108 -0.37 44.83 -32.59
CA MET A 108 -0.62 44.50 -31.17
C MET A 108 -1.42 43.20 -31.01
N LEU A 109 -2.42 42.95 -31.86
CA LEU A 109 -3.22 41.73 -31.85
C LEU A 109 -2.40 40.49 -32.24
N GLU A 110 -1.53 40.62 -33.23
CA GLU A 110 -0.60 39.55 -33.65
C GLU A 110 0.36 39.19 -32.51
N GLN A 111 0.89 40.19 -31.81
CA GLN A 111 1.77 39.98 -30.66
C GLN A 111 1.04 39.37 -29.46
N MET A 112 -0.23 39.69 -29.24
CA MET A 112 -1.04 39.11 -28.16
C MET A 112 -1.44 37.66 -28.42
N THR A 113 -1.54 37.22 -29.68
CA THR A 113 -2.03 35.87 -30.02
C THR A 113 -1.29 34.75 -29.27
N PRO A 114 0.06 34.69 -29.25
CA PRO A 114 0.77 33.68 -28.47
C PRO A 114 0.57 33.85 -26.95
N GLU A 115 0.37 35.07 -26.45
CA GLU A 115 0.11 35.30 -25.02
C GLU A 115 -1.25 34.76 -24.61
N ILE A 116 -2.30 34.97 -25.42
CA ILE A 116 -3.65 34.45 -25.17
C ILE A 116 -3.64 32.92 -25.13
N GLU A 117 -2.96 32.29 -26.08
CA GLU A 117 -2.90 30.83 -26.13
C GLU A 117 -2.10 30.26 -24.97
N ARG A 118 -1.03 30.94 -24.53
CA ARG A 118 -0.30 30.59 -23.31
C ARG A 118 -1.21 30.68 -22.09
N GLU A 119 -1.87 31.82 -21.91
CA GLU A 119 -2.69 32.08 -20.73
C GLU A 119 -3.90 31.13 -20.61
N LYS A 120 -4.56 30.83 -21.75
CA LYS A 120 -5.60 29.80 -21.79
C LYS A 120 -5.05 28.43 -21.41
N LYS A 121 -3.86 28.09 -21.90
CA LYS A 121 -3.23 26.81 -21.59
C LYS A 121 -2.88 26.73 -20.11
N ASP A 122 -2.32 27.79 -19.54
CA ASP A 122 -1.96 27.86 -18.12
C ASP A 122 -3.21 27.71 -17.22
N ALA A 123 -4.33 28.35 -17.60
CA ALA A 123 -5.61 28.17 -16.91
C ALA A 123 -6.17 26.74 -17.01
N VAL A 124 -6.05 26.08 -18.16
CA VAL A 124 -6.46 24.67 -18.34
C VAL A 124 -5.58 23.74 -17.52
N ASP A 125 -4.26 23.90 -17.59
CA ASP A 125 -3.31 23.07 -16.86
C ASP A 125 -3.50 23.23 -15.33
N ALA A 126 -3.77 24.46 -14.85
CA ALA A 126 -4.10 24.72 -13.44
C ALA A 126 -5.43 24.08 -13.02
N LYS A 127 -6.44 24.08 -13.90
CA LYS A 127 -7.72 23.42 -13.66
C LYS A 127 -7.57 21.91 -13.56
N ASP A 128 -6.88 21.29 -14.50
CA ASP A 128 -6.65 19.84 -14.51
C ASP A 128 -5.90 19.39 -13.25
N PHE A 129 -4.93 20.18 -12.81
CA PHE A 129 -4.22 19.94 -11.56
C PHE A 129 -5.13 20.07 -10.33
N LEU A 130 -5.99 21.08 -10.27
CA LEU A 130 -6.97 21.24 -9.21
C LEU A 130 -7.93 20.05 -9.15
N GLU A 131 -8.51 19.64 -10.28
CA GLU A 131 -9.45 18.51 -10.35
C GLU A 131 -8.80 17.19 -9.90
N MET A 132 -7.53 16.98 -10.28
CA MET A 132 -6.74 15.83 -9.81
C MET A 132 -6.59 15.83 -8.28
N LEU A 133 -6.27 16.97 -7.68
CA LEU A 133 -6.11 17.11 -6.23
C LEU A 133 -7.45 16.93 -5.50
N GLU A 134 -8.53 17.53 -6.01
CA GLU A 134 -9.88 17.39 -5.43
C GLU A 134 -10.35 15.93 -5.45
N LYS A 135 -10.12 15.21 -6.55
CA LYS A 135 -10.40 13.78 -6.65
C LYS A 135 -9.59 12.98 -5.62
N THR A 136 -8.29 13.23 -5.54
CA THR A 136 -7.39 12.54 -4.60
C THR A 136 -7.81 12.81 -3.15
N TYR A 137 -8.17 14.04 -2.83
CA TYR A 137 -8.67 14.44 -1.51
C TYR A 137 -9.99 13.72 -1.18
N ALA A 138 -10.94 13.65 -2.11
CA ALA A 138 -12.21 12.96 -1.93
C ALA A 138 -12.01 11.45 -1.69
N GLU A 139 -11.12 10.82 -2.45
CA GLU A 139 -10.75 9.41 -2.29
C GLU A 139 -10.09 9.15 -0.92
N ALA A 140 -9.14 9.99 -0.52
CA ALA A 140 -8.47 9.89 0.78
C ALA A 140 -9.46 10.06 1.95
N GLY A 141 -10.36 11.05 1.86
CA GLY A 141 -11.43 11.26 2.83
C GLY A 141 -12.46 10.11 2.86
N GLY A 142 -12.66 9.43 1.73
CA GLY A 142 -13.42 8.17 1.67
C GLY A 142 -12.74 7.06 2.47
N LYS A 143 -11.45 6.81 2.21
CA LYS A 143 -10.65 5.78 2.90
C LYS A 143 -10.57 6.03 4.41
N LEU A 144 -10.38 7.28 4.83
CA LEU A 144 -10.34 7.64 6.26
C LEU A 144 -11.69 7.33 6.95
N ARG A 145 -12.82 7.69 6.34
CA ARG A 145 -14.16 7.37 6.88
C ARG A 145 -14.40 5.87 6.98
N GLN A 146 -13.98 5.13 5.95
CA GLN A 146 -14.06 3.67 5.95
C GLN A 146 -13.20 3.06 7.07
N GLY A 147 -11.93 3.45 7.18
CA GLY A 147 -11.02 2.98 8.22
C GLY A 147 -11.55 3.26 9.63
N ARG A 148 -12.09 4.46 9.87
CA ARG A 148 -12.77 4.80 11.14
C ARG A 148 -13.95 3.86 11.43
N SER A 149 -14.78 3.57 10.43
CA SER A 149 -15.93 2.65 10.59
C SER A 149 -15.50 1.22 10.89
N GLU A 150 -14.46 0.73 10.21
CA GLU A 150 -13.89 -0.61 10.40
C GLU A 150 -13.26 -0.75 11.79
N LEU A 151 -12.49 0.25 12.24
CA LEU A 151 -11.93 0.28 13.58
C LEU A 151 -13.02 0.20 14.64
N GLU A 152 -14.09 0.97 14.49
CA GLU A 152 -15.23 0.95 15.41
C GLU A 152 -15.94 -0.41 15.47
N ARG A 153 -16.06 -1.10 14.32
CA ARG A 153 -16.59 -2.48 14.29
C ARG A 153 -15.65 -3.43 15.01
N ALA A 154 -14.36 -3.39 14.69
CA ALA A 154 -13.34 -4.22 15.32
C ALA A 154 -13.31 -4.02 16.85
N ARG A 155 -13.41 -2.77 17.34
CA ARG A 155 -13.50 -2.45 18.76
C ARG A 155 -14.69 -3.15 19.44
N ARG A 156 -15.88 -3.09 18.83
CA ARG A 156 -17.07 -3.77 19.36
C ARG A 156 -16.91 -5.29 19.35
N ASP A 157 -16.35 -5.84 18.28
CA ASP A 157 -16.15 -7.28 18.14
C ASP A 157 -15.17 -7.81 19.20
N MET A 158 -14.07 -7.10 19.43
CA MET A 158 -13.12 -7.41 20.50
C MET A 158 -13.75 -7.29 21.89
N ALA A 159 -14.56 -6.26 22.15
CA ALA A 159 -15.25 -6.12 23.43
C ALA A 159 -16.18 -7.31 23.72
N ARG A 160 -16.93 -7.78 22.70
CA ARG A 160 -17.76 -8.99 22.82
C ARG A 160 -16.93 -10.25 23.04
N ALA A 161 -15.84 -10.43 22.29
CA ALA A 161 -14.94 -11.56 22.47
C ALA A 161 -14.31 -11.57 23.88
N GLY A 162 -13.94 -10.40 24.40
CA GLY A 162 -13.45 -10.24 25.78
C GLY A 162 -14.47 -10.66 26.83
N GLN A 163 -15.74 -10.25 26.68
CA GLN A 163 -16.82 -10.69 27.58
C GLN A 163 -17.05 -12.20 27.50
N GLN A 164 -17.10 -12.78 26.30
CA GLN A 164 -17.25 -14.23 26.13
C GLN A 164 -16.11 -15.01 26.78
N ARG A 165 -14.87 -14.52 26.65
CA ARG A 165 -13.69 -15.09 27.30
C ARG A 165 -13.81 -15.05 28.82
N GLN A 166 -14.22 -13.91 29.39
CA GLN A 166 -14.44 -13.80 30.84
C GLN A 166 -15.52 -14.77 31.35
N VAL A 167 -16.63 -14.90 30.62
CA VAL A 167 -17.68 -15.87 30.97
C VAL A 167 -17.14 -17.30 30.90
N ALA A 168 -16.38 -17.65 29.86
CA ALA A 168 -15.77 -18.97 29.72
C ALA A 168 -14.75 -19.26 30.83
N GLU A 169 -13.93 -18.27 31.21
CA GLU A 169 -12.99 -18.37 32.34
C GLU A 169 -13.75 -18.58 33.67
N GLN A 170 -14.81 -17.81 33.92
CA GLN A 170 -15.66 -18.00 35.11
C GLN A 170 -16.34 -19.37 35.15
N GLN A 171 -16.85 -19.86 34.02
CA GLN A 171 -17.45 -21.19 33.91
C GLN A 171 -16.40 -22.28 34.15
N ALA A 172 -15.20 -22.13 33.60
CA ALA A 172 -14.10 -23.07 33.82
C ALA A 172 -13.66 -23.07 35.30
N GLU A 173 -13.59 -21.92 35.94
CA GLU A 173 -13.32 -21.80 37.38
C GLU A 173 -14.43 -22.42 38.23
N ALA A 174 -15.69 -22.18 37.89
CA ALA A 174 -16.84 -22.77 38.57
C ALA A 174 -16.86 -24.29 38.43
N ALA A 175 -16.57 -24.82 37.23
CA ALA A 175 -16.45 -26.26 36.99
C ALA A 175 -15.28 -26.87 37.79
N ARG A 176 -14.14 -26.18 37.88
CA ARG A 176 -13.02 -26.59 38.75
C ARG A 176 -13.41 -26.64 40.21
N ARG A 177 -14.18 -25.65 40.69
CA ARG A 177 -14.71 -25.62 42.06
C ARG A 177 -15.70 -26.75 42.30
N ALA A 178 -16.65 -26.96 41.37
CA ALA A 178 -17.71 -27.97 41.46
C ALA A 178 -17.19 -29.41 41.35
N ALA A 179 -16.12 -29.65 40.57
CA ALA A 179 -15.41 -30.94 40.52
C ALA A 179 -14.64 -31.27 41.82
N GLY A 180 -14.83 -30.49 42.89
CA GLY A 180 -14.24 -30.76 44.21
C GLY A 180 -12.74 -30.49 44.33
N LEU A 181 -12.11 -29.91 43.29
CA LEU A 181 -10.66 -29.68 43.22
C LEU A 181 -10.14 -28.56 44.14
N THR A 182 -10.99 -27.96 44.98
CA THR A 182 -10.62 -26.82 45.83
C THR A 182 -10.54 -27.11 47.33
N SER A 183 -10.99 -28.28 47.82
CA SER A 183 -11.07 -28.52 49.28
C SER A 183 -10.25 -29.72 49.81
N ALA A 184 -9.96 -30.74 49.01
CA ALA A 184 -9.21 -31.94 49.47
C ALA A 184 -7.75 -32.01 48.97
N THR A 185 -7.28 -30.99 48.24
CA THR A 185 -6.06 -31.03 47.42
C THR A 185 -4.97 -30.04 47.84
N SER A 186 -5.15 -29.24 48.89
CA SER A 186 -4.16 -28.22 49.28
C SER A 186 -2.82 -28.81 49.76
N SER A 187 -2.77 -30.01 50.34
CA SER A 187 -1.52 -30.69 50.73
C SER A 187 -1.05 -31.73 49.69
N MET A 188 -1.98 -32.47 49.07
CA MET A 188 -1.65 -33.52 48.08
C MET A 188 -1.24 -32.92 46.71
N THR A 189 -1.83 -31.79 46.30
CA THR A 189 -1.50 -31.13 45.02
C THR A 189 -0.21 -30.33 45.09
N VAL A 190 0.26 -29.87 46.25
CA VAL A 190 1.62 -29.31 46.35
C VAL A 190 2.66 -30.39 46.10
N ALA A 191 2.48 -31.59 46.65
CA ALA A 191 3.38 -32.73 46.41
C ALA A 191 3.27 -33.27 44.96
N LEU A 192 2.06 -33.48 44.44
CA LEU A 192 1.86 -34.00 43.09
C LEU A 192 2.21 -32.97 42.00
N LYS A 193 1.95 -31.67 42.22
CA LYS A 193 2.41 -30.59 41.34
C LYS A 193 3.92 -30.40 41.45
N ALA A 194 4.54 -30.55 42.62
CA ALA A 194 6.01 -30.55 42.71
C ALA A 194 6.61 -31.75 41.93
N MET A 195 5.98 -32.93 41.98
CA MET A 195 6.41 -34.08 41.20
C MET A 195 6.13 -33.92 39.69
N HIS A 196 4.99 -33.36 39.29
CA HIS A 196 4.70 -33.09 37.87
C HIS A 196 5.49 -31.93 37.31
N ASP A 197 5.71 -30.85 38.06
CA ASP A 197 6.59 -29.75 37.68
C ASP A 197 8.05 -30.19 37.72
N ALA A 198 8.45 -31.14 38.58
CA ALA A 198 9.78 -31.76 38.52
C ALA A 198 9.91 -32.67 37.30
N ALA A 199 8.93 -33.55 37.02
CA ALA A 199 8.92 -34.39 35.84
C ALA A 199 8.83 -33.59 34.53
N ALA A 200 8.07 -32.50 34.51
CA ALA A 200 7.98 -31.58 33.37
C ALA A 200 9.26 -30.74 33.22
N ARG A 201 9.93 -30.37 34.32
CA ARG A 201 11.27 -29.75 34.27
C ARG A 201 12.35 -30.74 33.83
N ASP A 202 12.26 -32.00 34.21
CA ASP A 202 13.18 -33.05 33.78
C ASP A 202 12.94 -33.42 32.31
N LEU A 203 11.69 -33.50 31.86
CA LEU A 203 11.33 -33.67 30.43
C LEU A 203 11.73 -32.44 29.61
N ALA A 204 11.47 -31.22 30.07
CA ALA A 204 11.88 -30.01 29.38
C ALA A 204 13.40 -29.83 29.38
N SER A 205 14.11 -30.27 30.42
CA SER A 205 15.58 -30.30 30.47
C SER A 205 16.15 -31.40 29.57
N ALA A 206 15.48 -32.54 29.46
CA ALA A 206 15.83 -33.63 28.53
C ALA A 206 15.57 -33.24 27.07
N ASP A 207 14.46 -32.57 26.76
CA ASP A 207 14.14 -32.03 25.44
C ASP A 207 15.04 -30.84 25.09
N ALA A 208 15.36 -29.97 26.05
CA ALA A 208 16.34 -28.90 25.86
C ALA A 208 17.76 -29.46 25.67
N ALA A 209 18.14 -30.53 26.35
CA ALA A 209 19.42 -31.22 26.16
C ALA A 209 19.46 -31.97 24.80
N ALA A 210 18.35 -32.59 24.38
CA ALA A 210 18.22 -33.25 23.07
C ALA A 210 18.20 -32.24 21.91
N ALA A 211 17.55 -31.08 22.10
CA ALA A 211 17.56 -29.97 21.15
C ALA A 211 18.94 -29.31 21.08
N LYS A 212 19.63 -29.16 22.21
CA LYS A 212 21.01 -28.63 22.29
C LYS A 212 22.03 -29.62 21.69
N ALA A 213 21.80 -30.93 21.80
CA ALA A 213 22.60 -31.96 21.12
C ALA A 213 22.34 -32.02 19.60
N LYS A 214 21.13 -31.70 19.14
CA LYS A 214 20.79 -31.52 17.71
C LYS A 214 21.35 -30.21 17.13
N LEU A 215 21.44 -29.15 17.92
CA LEU A 215 21.94 -27.83 17.52
C LEU A 215 23.48 -27.68 17.55
N LEU A 216 24.20 -28.67 18.11
CA LEU A 216 25.67 -28.70 18.15
C LEU A 216 26.30 -29.71 17.18
N ARG A 217 25.55 -30.16 16.14
CA ARG A 217 26.17 -30.78 14.96
C ARG A 217 26.50 -29.69 13.93
N PRO A 218 27.77 -29.51 13.55
CA PRO A 218 28.14 -28.50 12.56
C PRO A 218 27.54 -28.83 11.19
N THR A 219 26.79 -27.88 10.63
CA THR A 219 26.56 -27.81 9.18
C THR A 219 27.21 -26.54 8.67
N GLN A 220 28.04 -26.69 7.65
CA GLN A 220 28.34 -25.63 6.69
C GLN A 220 28.90 -26.27 5.40
N PRO A 221 28.80 -25.58 4.25
CA PRO A 221 27.66 -25.65 3.33
C PRO A 221 28.13 -25.89 1.87
N GLU A 222 27.22 -26.01 0.88
CA GLU A 222 27.37 -25.32 -0.42
C GLU A 222 26.19 -25.52 -1.38
N HIS A 223 25.83 -24.39 -1.98
CA HIS A 223 25.15 -24.09 -3.24
C HIS A 223 23.76 -24.62 -3.64
N ASP A 224 22.86 -23.63 -3.75
CA ASP A 224 22.07 -23.31 -4.94
C ASP A 224 22.39 -24.14 -6.20
N ASP A 225 21.54 -25.12 -6.52
CA ASP A 225 21.42 -25.61 -7.90
C ASP A 225 19.98 -26.08 -8.21
N PRO A 226 19.24 -25.41 -9.11
CA PRO A 226 17.92 -25.83 -9.56
C PRO A 226 17.90 -27.18 -10.32
N ASN A 227 19.04 -27.84 -10.55
CA ASN A 227 19.11 -29.19 -11.13
C ASN A 227 18.84 -30.33 -10.12
N ILE A 228 18.80 -30.07 -8.81
CA ILE A 228 18.59 -31.12 -7.78
C ILE A 228 17.10 -31.51 -7.63
N ALA A 229 16.17 -30.63 -8.02
CA ALA A 229 14.73 -30.95 -8.00
C ALA A 229 14.31 -31.91 -9.13
N ALA A 230 15.00 -31.89 -10.28
CA ALA A 230 14.72 -32.79 -11.40
C ALA A 230 15.33 -34.20 -11.20
N ALA A 231 16.46 -34.31 -10.47
CA ALA A 231 17.10 -35.59 -10.17
C ALA A 231 16.32 -36.43 -9.14
N LEU A 232 15.56 -35.81 -8.23
CA LEU A 232 14.75 -36.51 -7.22
C LEU A 232 13.44 -37.12 -7.77
N ALA A 233 12.96 -36.64 -8.93
CA ALA A 233 11.84 -37.27 -9.65
C ALA A 233 12.29 -38.48 -10.51
N ALA A 234 13.57 -38.55 -10.90
CA ALA A 234 14.14 -39.70 -11.61
C ALA A 234 14.66 -40.81 -10.66
N ALA A 235 14.96 -40.48 -9.39
CA ALA A 235 15.47 -41.42 -8.39
C ALA A 235 14.39 -42.14 -7.56
N SER A 236 13.10 -41.79 -7.71
CA SER A 236 11.96 -42.47 -7.07
C SER A 236 11.30 -43.51 -8.01
N GLY A 237 12.13 -44.22 -8.77
CA GLY A 237 11.76 -45.09 -9.89
C GLY A 237 10.45 -45.88 -9.71
N LYS A 238 9.38 -45.39 -10.35
CA LYS A 238 8.50 -46.22 -11.18
C LYS A 238 7.65 -45.38 -12.13
N PRO A 239 7.84 -45.60 -13.44
CA PRO A 239 6.70 -45.82 -14.31
C PRO A 239 6.84 -47.14 -15.09
N THR A 240 5.88 -48.04 -14.89
CA THR A 240 5.45 -49.04 -15.89
C THR A 240 4.60 -48.32 -16.95
N GLY A 241 4.67 -48.56 -18.27
CA GLY A 241 5.30 -49.63 -19.06
C GLY A 241 5.43 -49.22 -20.55
N PRO A 242 5.38 -50.12 -21.57
CA PRO A 242 4.48 -51.27 -21.68
C PRO A 242 5.11 -52.63 -22.10
N GLN A 243 4.47 -53.69 -21.60
CA GLN A 243 4.10 -54.96 -22.24
C GLN A 243 4.82 -55.38 -23.55
N SER A 244 5.84 -56.24 -23.45
CA SER A 244 6.23 -57.13 -24.55
C SER A 244 5.73 -58.57 -24.29
N LEU A 245 5.24 -59.24 -25.33
CA LEU A 245 4.79 -60.65 -25.27
C LEU A 245 5.95 -61.61 -24.96
N SER A 246 7.18 -61.19 -25.26
CA SER A 246 8.44 -61.87 -24.98
C SER A 246 8.64 -62.09 -23.48
N ASP A 247 8.32 -61.09 -22.66
CA ASP A 247 8.47 -61.14 -21.20
C ASP A 247 7.40 -62.03 -20.53
N ARG A 248 6.21 -62.16 -21.15
CA ARG A 248 5.17 -63.07 -20.67
C ARG A 248 5.49 -64.55 -20.95
N LEU A 249 6.19 -64.84 -22.05
CA LEU A 249 6.59 -66.20 -22.42
C LEU A 249 7.77 -66.70 -21.58
N ALA A 250 8.69 -65.80 -21.18
CA ALA A 250 9.79 -66.12 -20.26
C ALA A 250 9.29 -66.46 -18.84
N ALA A 251 8.29 -65.73 -18.34
CA ALA A 251 7.69 -66.00 -17.04
C ALA A 251 6.92 -67.34 -17.00
N LEU A 252 6.19 -67.71 -18.06
CA LEU A 252 5.48 -68.99 -18.16
C LEU A 252 6.42 -70.20 -18.29
N LYS A 253 7.62 -70.02 -18.86
CA LYS A 253 8.65 -71.07 -18.97
C LYS A 253 9.40 -71.29 -17.66
N ALA A 254 9.56 -70.23 -16.85
CA ALA A 254 10.19 -70.31 -15.53
C ALA A 254 9.27 -70.95 -14.46
N GLN A 255 7.95 -70.92 -14.67
CA GLN A 255 6.97 -71.44 -13.71
C GLN A 255 6.58 -72.92 -13.97
N SER A 256 7.06 -73.52 -15.06
CA SER A 256 6.80 -74.92 -15.43
C SER A 256 8.06 -75.80 -15.48
N GLY A 257 9.16 -75.37 -14.84
CA GLY A 257 10.46 -76.05 -14.91
C GLY A 257 11.31 -75.96 -13.63
N HIS A 258 10.75 -76.38 -12.48
CA HIS A 258 11.36 -77.21 -11.42
C HIS A 258 10.60 -77.10 -10.10
#